data_AF-A0A2K3L809-F1
#
_entry.id   AF-A0A2K3L809-F1
#
_cell.length_a   1.000
_cell.length_b   1.000
_cell.length_c   1.000
_cell.angle_alpha   90.00
_cell.angle_beta   90.00
_cell.angle_gamma   90.00
#
_symmetry.space_group_name_H-M   'P 1'
#
loop_
_entity.id
_entity.type
_entity.pdbx_description
1 polymer ?
#
loop_
_entity_poly.entity_id
_entity_poly.type
_entity_poly.pdbx_seq_one_letter_code
_entity_poly.pdbx_strand_id
1 'polypeptide(L)'
;MRNQRKKILIILEVFFFLDWVKHLLGDVKLFQAFLRITVTGAVSVGAIALGVGTASGYISPWTGRFYSLLDPTYAKDHIPIIASVSEHQPTAWSSFMFDFHILLFLFPAGLYFCFKRLSDATIFIVMYGLTSMYFAGVMVRLILVATPAVCLISAIAVSATVKNLTRVVRAKVQTLQSGSGKGTSASKGSSKGVIDNSQPFQKNGAVVLLLGAFYLLSRYAIHCTWVTSEAYSSPSIVLAARGAHGQRVIFDDYREAYFWLRQNTAPDAKVMSWWDYGYQITAMGNRTVIVDNNTWNNTHIATVGRAMSSYEDEAYDIMRSLDVDYVLVVFGGVTGYSSDDIN
;
A
#
# COMPACT_ATOMS: atom_id res chain seq x y z
N MET A 1 -19.33 7.90 -2.72
CA MET A 1 -19.26 8.59 -1.40
C MET A 1 -20.60 8.80 -0.69
N ARG A 2 -21.71 9.14 -1.38
CA ARG A 2 -23.01 9.44 -0.74
C ARG A 2 -23.65 8.23 -0.02
N ASN A 3 -23.50 7.01 -0.56
CA ASN A 3 -24.00 5.78 0.08
C ASN A 3 -23.19 5.33 1.30
N GLN A 4 -21.87 5.55 1.32
CA GLN A 4 -21.03 5.21 2.47
C GLN A 4 -21.30 6.14 3.67
N ARG A 5 -21.55 7.43 3.41
CA ARG A 5 -21.99 8.38 4.46
C ARG A 5 -23.33 7.96 5.06
N LYS A 6 -24.31 7.54 4.25
CA LYS A 6 -25.61 7.05 4.74
C LYS A 6 -25.47 5.84 5.66
N LYS A 7 -24.62 4.87 5.31
CA LYS A 7 -24.37 3.69 6.14
C LYS A 7 -23.76 4.03 7.50
N ILE A 8 -22.78 4.93 7.51
CA ILE A 8 -22.17 5.43 8.76
C ILE A 8 -23.19 6.20 9.60
N LEU A 9 -24.04 7.01 8.95
CA LEU A 9 -25.09 7.77 9.62
C LEU A 9 -26.09 6.86 10.34
N ILE A 10 -26.51 5.77 9.70
CA ILE A 10 -27.43 4.78 10.30
C ILE A 10 -26.81 4.12 11.53
N ILE A 11 -25.52 3.76 11.48
CA ILE A 11 -24.81 3.17 12.63
C ILE A 11 -24.70 4.18 13.78
N LEU A 12 -24.48 5.45 13.45
CA LEU A 12 -24.43 6.56 14.41
C LEU A 12 -25.80 6.86 15.04
N GLU A 13 -26.87 6.83 14.25
CA GLU A 13 -28.25 6.98 14.73
C GLU A 13 -28.65 5.84 15.66
N VAL A 14 -28.27 4.60 15.33
CA VAL A 14 -28.48 3.43 16.21
C VAL A 14 -27.67 3.58 17.50
N PHE A 15 -26.43 4.06 17.44
CA PHE A 15 -25.62 4.29 18.63
C PHE A 15 -26.18 5.39 19.54
N PHE A 16 -26.61 6.52 18.97
CA PHE A 16 -27.25 7.60 19.73
C PHE A 16 -28.61 7.19 20.30
N PHE A 17 -29.38 6.38 19.58
CA PHE A 17 -30.62 5.81 20.08
C PHE A 17 -30.38 4.87 21.27
N LEU A 18 -29.33 4.04 21.21
CA LEU A 18 -28.95 3.17 22.33
C LEU A 18 -28.46 3.95 23.55
N ASP A 19 -27.72 5.05 23.36
CA ASP A 19 -27.28 5.91 24.46
C ASP A 19 -28.43 6.75 25.04
N TRP A 20 -29.43 7.10 24.23
CA TRP A 20 -30.68 7.70 24.71
C TRP A 20 -31.51 6.73 25.56
N VAL A 21 -31.64 5.47 25.15
CA VAL A 21 -32.31 4.42 25.92
C VAL A 21 -31.55 4.11 27.23
N LYS A 22 -30.22 4.20 27.22
CA LYS A 22 -29.37 4.12 28.42
C LYS A 22 -29.71 5.18 29.44
N HIS A 23 -30.01 6.40 28.99
CA HIS A 23 -30.34 7.50 29.88
C HIS A 23 -31.74 7.37 30.51
N LEU A 24 -32.66 6.64 29.86
CA LEU A 24 -34.01 6.37 30.38
C LEU A 24 -34.07 5.18 31.35
N LEU A 25 -33.18 4.19 31.24
CA LEU A 25 -33.17 3.02 32.13
C LEU A 25 -32.15 3.21 33.27
N GLY A 26 -32.64 3.55 34.46
CA GLY A 26 -31.83 3.77 35.67
C GLY A 26 -31.18 2.52 36.29
N ASP A 27 -31.42 1.31 35.78
CA ASP A 27 -30.89 0.04 36.34
C ASP A 27 -29.80 -0.59 35.46
N VAL A 28 -28.56 -0.61 35.97
CA VAL A 28 -27.34 -1.06 35.26
C VAL A 28 -27.42 -2.51 34.78
N LYS A 29 -28.10 -3.40 35.52
CA LYS A 29 -28.24 -4.83 35.17
C LYS A 29 -29.26 -5.07 34.05
N LEU A 30 -30.40 -4.39 34.10
CA LEU A 30 -31.42 -4.44 33.04
C LEU A 30 -30.90 -3.79 31.76
N PHE A 31 -30.13 -2.71 31.86
CA PHE A 31 -29.49 -2.07 30.72
C PHE A 31 -28.44 -2.99 30.05
N GLN A 32 -27.59 -3.68 30.81
CA GLN A 32 -26.63 -4.64 30.23
C GLN A 32 -27.32 -5.82 29.54
N ALA A 33 -28.39 -6.36 30.14
CA ALA A 33 -29.17 -7.45 29.54
C ALA A 33 -29.88 -6.98 28.25
N PHE A 34 -30.51 -5.81 28.29
CA PHE A 34 -31.16 -5.18 27.14
C PHE A 34 -30.17 -4.89 26.00
N LEU A 35 -28.99 -4.33 26.31
CA LEU A 35 -27.97 -4.02 25.32
C LEU A 35 -27.42 -5.29 24.68
N ARG A 36 -27.19 -6.35 25.47
CA ARG A 36 -26.76 -7.64 24.94
C ARG A 36 -27.80 -8.24 24.00
N ILE A 37 -29.07 -8.27 24.40
CA ILE A 37 -30.18 -8.80 23.58
C ILE A 37 -30.36 -7.96 22.31
N THR A 38 -30.29 -6.64 22.41
CA THR A 38 -30.47 -5.73 21.27
C THR A 38 -29.31 -5.85 20.29
N VAL A 39 -28.06 -5.94 20.76
CA VAL A 39 -26.90 -6.15 19.89
C VAL A 39 -26.93 -7.53 19.25
N THR A 40 -27.22 -8.59 20.00
CA THR A 40 -27.33 -9.95 19.41
C THR A 40 -28.52 -10.05 18.45
N GLY A 41 -29.63 -9.37 18.75
CA GLY A 41 -30.81 -9.29 17.90
C GLY A 41 -30.52 -8.53 16.60
N ALA A 42 -29.89 -7.36 16.70
CA ALA A 42 -29.50 -6.57 15.53
C ALA A 42 -28.47 -7.29 14.66
N VAL A 43 -27.49 -7.99 15.26
CA VAL A 43 -26.50 -8.79 14.51
C VAL A 43 -27.15 -9.99 13.83
N SER A 44 -28.05 -10.71 14.52
CA SER A 44 -28.74 -11.87 13.93
C SER A 44 -29.72 -11.47 12.83
N VAL A 45 -30.54 -10.43 13.04
CA VAL A 45 -31.43 -9.88 12.01
C VAL A 45 -30.61 -9.31 10.85
N GLY A 46 -29.50 -8.63 11.13
CA GLY A 46 -28.58 -8.12 10.11
C GLY A 46 -27.96 -9.25 9.28
N ALA A 47 -27.51 -10.34 9.91
CA ALA A 47 -26.95 -11.50 9.23
C ALA A 47 -27.99 -12.24 8.38
N ILE A 48 -29.22 -12.39 8.88
CA ILE A 48 -30.32 -13.00 8.14
C ILE A 48 -30.74 -12.11 6.97
N ALA A 49 -30.86 -10.80 7.16
CA ALA A 49 -31.17 -9.85 6.09
C ALA A 49 -30.08 -9.82 5.01
N LEU A 50 -28.81 -9.91 5.40
CA LEU A 50 -27.71 -10.05 4.45
C LEU A 50 -27.77 -11.38 3.70
N GLY A 51 -28.01 -12.50 4.39
CA GLY A 51 -28.10 -13.82 3.78
C GLY A 51 -29.30 -13.96 2.83
N VAL A 52 -30.45 -13.42 3.19
CA VAL A 52 -31.64 -13.36 2.32
C VAL A 52 -31.40 -12.38 1.17
N GLY A 53 -30.75 -11.25 1.42
CA GLY A 53 -30.41 -10.26 0.39
C GLY A 53 -29.39 -10.75 -0.65
N THR A 54 -28.44 -11.59 -0.25
CA THR A 54 -27.50 -12.24 -1.16
C THR A 54 -28.14 -13.41 -1.89
N ALA A 55 -28.96 -14.23 -1.23
CA ALA A 55 -29.67 -15.35 -1.85
C ALA A 55 -30.78 -14.90 -2.84
N SER A 56 -31.45 -13.79 -2.55
CA SER A 56 -32.48 -13.20 -3.42
C SER A 56 -31.91 -12.40 -4.60
N GLY A 57 -30.57 -12.24 -4.69
CA GLY A 57 -29.90 -11.55 -5.78
C GLY A 57 -30.07 -10.02 -5.79
N TYR A 58 -30.76 -9.44 -4.79
CA TYR A 58 -30.92 -7.99 -4.69
C TYR A 58 -29.60 -7.27 -4.34
N ILE A 59 -28.70 -7.97 -3.65
CA ILE A 59 -27.33 -7.53 -3.40
C ILE A 59 -26.43 -8.19 -4.45
N SER A 60 -25.87 -7.39 -5.37
CA SER A 60 -24.84 -7.86 -6.29
C SER A 60 -23.72 -8.54 -5.52
N PRO A 61 -23.22 -9.72 -5.98
CA PRO A 61 -22.05 -10.33 -5.40
C PRO A 61 -20.85 -9.38 -5.50
N TRP A 62 -19.83 -9.66 -4.68
CA TRP A 62 -18.56 -8.95 -4.70
C TRP A 62 -17.99 -8.93 -6.12
N THR A 63 -17.51 -7.77 -6.57
CA THR A 63 -16.88 -7.72 -7.90
C THR A 63 -15.62 -8.58 -7.90
N GLY A 64 -15.30 -9.23 -9.02
CA GLY A 64 -14.18 -10.18 -9.11
C GLY A 64 -12.84 -9.60 -8.63
N ARG A 65 -12.61 -8.29 -8.83
CA ARG A 65 -11.42 -7.57 -8.35
C ARG A 65 -11.34 -7.41 -6.82
N PHE A 66 -12.47 -7.35 -6.10
CA PHE A 66 -12.46 -7.34 -4.63
C PHE A 66 -12.37 -8.75 -4.06
N TYR A 67 -13.00 -9.72 -4.72
CA TYR A 67 -12.93 -11.11 -4.30
C TYR A 67 -11.50 -11.66 -4.44
N SER A 68 -10.76 -11.27 -5.48
CA SER A 68 -9.36 -11.65 -5.68
C SER A 68 -8.41 -11.13 -4.58
N LEU A 69 -8.79 -10.08 -3.84
CA LEU A 69 -8.01 -9.58 -2.72
C LEU A 69 -8.21 -10.41 -1.43
N LEU A 70 -9.33 -11.13 -1.33
CA LEU A 70 -9.63 -12.03 -0.21
C LEU A 70 -9.18 -13.45 -0.52
N ASP A 71 -9.33 -13.87 -1.77
CA ASP A 71 -8.85 -15.14 -2.29
C ASP A 71 -7.95 -14.91 -3.52
N PRO A 72 -6.62 -14.92 -3.34
CA PRO A 72 -5.68 -14.70 -4.43
C PRO A 72 -5.67 -15.83 -5.46
N THR A 73 -6.22 -17.02 -5.15
CA THR A 73 -6.25 -18.15 -6.08
C THR A 73 -7.34 -18.00 -7.13
N TYR A 74 -8.46 -17.36 -6.78
CA TYR A 74 -9.60 -17.18 -7.67
C TYR A 74 -9.28 -16.42 -8.96
N ALA A 75 -8.47 -15.35 -8.87
CA ALA A 75 -8.12 -14.53 -10.04
C ALA A 75 -7.28 -15.31 -11.06
N LYS A 76 -6.32 -16.12 -10.58
CA LYS A 76 -5.46 -16.93 -11.45
C LYS A 76 -6.25 -17.94 -12.26
N ASP A 77 -7.26 -18.55 -11.64
CA ASP A 77 -7.98 -19.67 -12.26
C ASP A 77 -9.16 -19.22 -13.13
N HIS A 78 -9.83 -18.10 -12.80
CA HIS A 78 -11.09 -17.71 -13.44
C HIS A 78 -10.99 -16.45 -14.31
N ILE A 79 -10.01 -15.57 -14.10
CA ILE A 79 -9.88 -14.30 -14.84
C ILE A 79 -8.40 -14.01 -15.16
N PRO A 80 -7.84 -14.63 -16.21
CA PRO A 80 -6.40 -14.55 -16.51
C PRO A 80 -5.91 -13.11 -16.79
N ILE A 81 -6.80 -12.21 -17.26
CA ILE A 81 -6.47 -10.79 -17.48
C ILE A 81 -6.11 -10.07 -16.17
N ILE A 82 -6.71 -10.45 -15.03
CA ILE A 82 -6.36 -9.86 -13.74
C ILE A 82 -5.00 -10.39 -13.28
N ALA A 83 -4.72 -11.67 -13.51
CA ALA A 83 -3.47 -12.30 -13.12
C ALA A 83 -2.28 -11.88 -14.01
N SER A 84 -2.52 -11.50 -15.26
CA SER A 84 -1.46 -11.09 -16.21
C SER A 84 -0.83 -9.75 -15.86
N VAL A 85 -1.51 -8.89 -15.10
CA VAL A 85 -0.94 -7.60 -14.68
C VAL A 85 0.09 -7.86 -13.58
N SER A 86 1.34 -7.46 -13.83
CA SER A 86 2.44 -7.60 -12.88
C SER A 86 2.15 -6.96 -11.51
N GLU A 87 1.36 -5.87 -11.49
CA GLU A 87 0.94 -5.19 -10.26
C GLU A 87 0.01 -6.02 -9.35
N HIS A 88 -0.69 -7.01 -9.92
CA HIS A 88 -1.61 -7.92 -9.19
C HIS A 88 -0.90 -9.10 -8.54
N GLN A 89 0.41 -9.27 -8.79
CA GLN A 89 1.20 -10.35 -8.22
C GLN A 89 1.42 -10.16 -6.71
N PRO A 90 1.65 -11.26 -5.97
CA PRO A 90 1.99 -11.20 -4.55
C PRO A 90 3.38 -10.60 -4.33
N THR A 91 3.55 -9.88 -3.23
CA THR A 91 4.84 -9.27 -2.85
C THR A 91 5.79 -10.29 -2.25
N ALA A 92 7.03 -10.33 -2.74
CA ALA A 92 8.11 -11.05 -2.08
C ALA A 92 8.62 -10.30 -0.85
N TRP A 93 9.23 -11.04 0.09
CA TRP A 93 9.86 -10.44 1.29
C TRP A 93 10.97 -9.44 0.93
N SER A 94 11.67 -9.68 -0.18
CA SER A 94 12.73 -8.82 -0.69
C SER A 94 12.19 -7.44 -1.07
N SER A 95 11.01 -7.37 -1.69
CA SER A 95 10.32 -6.11 -2.02
C SER A 95 9.94 -5.35 -0.75
N PHE A 96 9.41 -6.02 0.28
CA PHE A 96 9.15 -5.37 1.58
C PHE A 96 10.40 -4.78 2.22
N MET A 97 11.53 -5.49 2.15
CA MET A 97 12.81 -4.99 2.66
C MET A 97 13.34 -3.82 1.82
N PHE A 98 13.18 -3.90 0.49
CA PHE A 98 13.60 -2.87 -0.45
C PHE A 98 12.80 -1.57 -0.30
N ASP A 99 11.49 -1.65 0.01
CA ASP A 99 10.64 -0.47 0.16
C ASP A 99 10.67 0.09 1.60
N PHE A 100 10.63 -0.76 2.62
CA PHE A 100 10.51 -0.31 4.01
C PHE A 100 11.84 -0.26 4.78
N HIS A 101 12.89 -0.94 4.33
CA HIS A 101 14.20 -0.98 4.98
C HIS A 101 14.10 -1.17 6.51
N ILE A 102 14.42 -0.14 7.31
CA ILE A 102 14.36 -0.20 8.77
C ILE A 102 12.94 -0.18 9.35
N LEU A 103 11.99 0.44 8.63
CA LEU A 103 10.60 0.55 9.10
C LEU A 103 9.98 -0.83 9.29
N LEU A 104 10.40 -1.83 8.51
CA LEU A 104 9.93 -3.21 8.65
C LEU A 104 10.24 -3.79 10.03
N PHE A 105 11.40 -3.47 10.61
CA PHE A 105 11.78 -3.90 11.95
C PHE A 105 11.17 -3.03 13.06
N LEU A 106 10.95 -1.74 12.79
CA LEU A 106 10.33 -0.81 13.75
C LEU A 106 8.82 -0.99 13.85
N PHE A 107 8.18 -1.58 12.84
CA PHE A 107 6.74 -1.77 12.79
C PHE A 107 6.21 -2.68 13.93
N PRO A 108 6.74 -3.89 14.16
CA PRO A 108 6.35 -4.71 15.32
C PRO A 108 6.62 -4.02 16.66
N ALA A 109 7.73 -3.28 16.79
CA ALA A 109 8.05 -2.52 17.99
C ALA A 109 7.03 -1.39 18.24
N GLY A 110 6.58 -0.71 17.19
CA GLY A 110 5.54 0.31 17.24
C GLY A 110 4.18 -0.25 17.64
N LEU A 111 3.81 -1.41 17.10
CA LEU A 111 2.59 -2.13 17.50
C LEU A 111 2.59 -2.43 19.00
N TYR A 112 3.73 -2.91 19.54
CA TYR A 112 3.88 -3.17 20.97
C TYR A 112 3.64 -1.91 21.83
N PHE A 113 4.17 -0.76 21.42
CA PHE A 113 3.93 0.51 22.13
C PHE A 113 2.47 0.98 22.01
N CYS A 114 1.80 0.72 20.89
CA CYS A 114 0.38 1.01 20.72
C CYS A 114 -0.47 0.14 21.65
N PHE A 115 -0.18 -1.16 21.77
CA PHE A 115 -0.88 -2.05 22.71
C PHE A 115 -0.67 -1.68 24.17
N LYS A 116 0.48 -1.10 24.53
CA LYS A 116 0.74 -0.61 25.90
C LYS A 116 -0.06 0.63 26.27
N ARG A 117 -0.46 1.45 25.31
CA ARG A 117 -1.20 2.70 25.52
C ARG A 117 -2.46 2.70 24.66
N LEU A 118 -3.41 1.84 25.02
CA LEU A 118 -4.70 1.75 24.36
C LEU A 118 -5.49 3.05 24.56
N SER A 119 -5.58 3.84 23.50
CA SER A 119 -6.58 4.87 23.25
C SER A 119 -7.36 4.56 21.98
N ASP A 120 -8.54 5.16 21.81
CA ASP A 120 -9.38 4.98 20.62
C ASP A 120 -8.61 5.25 19.32
N ALA A 121 -7.74 6.26 19.32
CA ALA A 121 -6.89 6.59 18.17
C ALA A 121 -5.82 5.51 17.88
N THR A 122 -5.24 4.90 18.93
CA THR A 122 -4.26 3.81 18.74
C THR A 122 -4.93 2.50 18.30
N ILE A 123 -6.18 2.26 18.69
CA ILE A 123 -6.93 1.10 18.21
C ILE A 123 -7.18 1.24 16.70
N PHE A 124 -7.56 2.43 16.26
CA PHE A 124 -7.73 2.72 14.83
C PHE A 124 -6.43 2.51 14.05
N ILE A 125 -5.28 3.01 14.54
CA ILE A 125 -4.02 2.88 13.81
C ILE A 125 -3.51 1.43 13.75
N VAL A 126 -3.74 0.64 14.80
CA VAL A 126 -3.39 -0.79 14.83
C VAL A 126 -4.24 -1.57 13.84
N MET A 127 -5.56 -1.34 13.82
CA MET A 127 -6.45 -1.97 12.84
C MET A 127 -6.06 -1.59 11.41
N TYR A 128 -5.83 -0.29 11.17
CA TYR A 128 -5.38 0.20 9.87
C TYR A 128 -4.08 -0.47 9.42
N GLY A 129 -3.06 -0.49 10.30
CA GLY A 129 -1.75 -1.07 9.98
C GLY A 129 -1.78 -2.57 9.74
N LEU A 130 -2.52 -3.35 10.54
CA LEU A 130 -2.63 -4.79 10.36
C LEU A 130 -3.40 -5.15 9.09
N THR A 131 -4.53 -4.49 8.84
CA THR A 131 -5.32 -4.71 7.63
C THR A 131 -4.56 -4.28 6.37
N SER A 132 -3.89 -3.13 6.39
CA SER A 132 -3.10 -2.68 5.24
C SER A 132 -1.89 -3.57 4.97
N MET A 133 -1.22 -4.08 6.02
CA MET A 133 -0.09 -4.99 5.88
C MET A 133 -0.51 -6.33 5.27
N TYR A 134 -1.67 -6.86 5.67
CA TYR A 134 -2.23 -8.06 5.06
C TYR A 134 -2.47 -7.86 3.55
N PHE A 135 -3.15 -6.78 3.18
CA PHE A 135 -3.43 -6.50 1.77
C PHE A 135 -2.18 -6.18 0.94
N ALA A 136 -1.18 -5.52 1.53
CA ALA A 136 0.12 -5.33 0.89
C ALA A 136 0.84 -6.66 0.64
N GLY A 137 0.64 -7.67 1.49
CA GLY A 137 1.19 -9.01 1.29
C GLY A 137 0.54 -9.76 0.11
N VAL A 138 -0.74 -9.49 -0.14
CA VAL A 138 -1.50 -10.15 -1.22
C VAL A 138 -1.22 -9.53 -2.59
N MET A 139 -1.01 -8.22 -2.67
CA MET A 139 -0.86 -7.49 -3.93
C MET A 139 0.18 -6.37 -3.84
N VAL A 140 1.14 -6.35 -4.78
CA VAL A 140 2.24 -5.36 -4.83
C VAL A 140 1.76 -3.92 -4.79
N ARG A 141 0.73 -3.55 -5.57
CA ARG A 141 0.22 -2.17 -5.61
C ARG A 141 -0.29 -1.66 -4.26
N LEU A 142 -0.75 -2.54 -3.38
CA LEU A 142 -1.32 -2.16 -2.08
C LEU A 142 -0.26 -1.79 -1.04
N ILE A 143 1.03 -1.98 -1.36
CA ILE A 143 2.13 -1.47 -0.54
C ILE A 143 2.03 0.04 -0.32
N LEU A 144 1.59 0.79 -1.35
CA LEU A 144 1.38 2.24 -1.27
C LEU A 144 0.37 2.64 -0.19
N VAL A 145 -0.67 1.82 0.02
CA VAL A 145 -1.70 2.05 1.03
C VAL A 145 -1.19 1.66 2.43
N ALA A 146 -0.31 0.68 2.53
CA ALA A 146 0.32 0.29 3.79
C ALA A 146 1.38 1.29 4.27
N THR A 147 2.08 1.98 3.37
CA THR A 147 3.20 2.88 3.69
C THR A 147 2.87 3.93 4.76
N PRO A 148 1.75 4.70 4.68
CA PRO A 148 1.41 5.67 5.71
C PRO A 148 1.23 5.04 7.11
N ALA A 149 0.60 3.86 7.19
CA ALA A 149 0.39 3.16 8.45
C ALA A 149 1.72 2.72 9.07
N VAL A 150 2.59 2.12 8.24
CA VAL A 150 3.91 1.65 8.63
C VAL A 150 4.79 2.79 9.12
N CYS A 151 4.79 3.93 8.42
CA CYS A 151 5.52 5.14 8.82
C CYS A 151 5.06 5.67 10.18
N LEU A 152 3.74 5.78 10.41
CA LEU A 152 3.21 6.30 11.68
C LEU A 152 3.52 5.37 12.86
N ILE A 153 3.29 4.06 12.71
CA ILE A 153 3.55 3.07 13.77
C ILE A 153 5.05 3.03 14.09
N SER A 154 5.91 3.05 13.07
CA SER A 154 7.36 3.08 13.25
C SER A 154 7.84 4.39 13.89
N ALA A 155 7.23 5.53 13.53
CA ALA A 155 7.54 6.82 14.14
C ALA A 155 7.18 6.85 15.64
N ILE A 156 6.07 6.21 16.05
CA ILE A 156 5.72 6.04 17.47
C ILE A 156 6.80 5.23 18.20
N ALA A 157 7.30 4.15 17.58
CA ALA A 157 8.37 3.33 18.15
C ALA A 157 9.66 4.13 18.37
N VAL A 158 10.10 4.87 17.35
CA VAL A 158 11.30 5.72 17.42
C VAL A 158 11.12 6.83 18.45
N SER A 159 9.98 7.53 18.43
CA SER A 159 9.69 8.63 19.36
C SER A 159 9.67 8.16 20.81
N ALA A 160 9.00 7.04 21.11
CA ALA A 160 8.97 6.47 22.45
C ALA A 160 10.37 6.06 22.94
N THR A 161 11.16 5.45 22.04
CA THR A 161 12.53 5.02 22.35
C THR A 161 13.44 6.21 22.63
N VAL A 162 13.45 7.22 21.75
CA VAL A 162 14.26 8.45 21.92
C VAL A 162 13.85 9.24 23.16
N LYS A 163 12.54 9.35 23.45
CA LYS A 163 12.04 10.04 24.64
C LYS A 163 12.49 9.37 25.94
N ASN A 164 12.43 8.03 26.00
CA ASN A 164 12.90 7.28 27.16
C ASN A 164 14.42 7.43 27.34
N LEU A 165 15.19 7.32 26.25
CA LEU A 165 16.64 7.49 26.30
C LEU A 165 17.04 8.91 26.73
N THR A 166 16.37 9.94 26.21
CA THR A 166 16.64 11.34 26.58
C THR A 166 16.28 11.62 28.04
N ARG A 167 15.23 11.01 28.58
CA ARG A 167 14.89 11.13 30.00
C ARG A 167 15.99 10.55 30.89
N VAL A 168 16.54 9.39 30.54
CA VAL A 168 17.66 8.76 31.28
C VAL A 168 18.90 9.67 31.24
N VAL A 169 19.18 10.29 30.10
CA VAL A 169 20.31 11.23 29.96
C VAL A 169 20.08 12.53 30.75
N ARG A 170 18.85 13.08 30.73
CA ARG A 170 18.51 14.39 31.33
C ARG A 170 18.31 14.33 32.85
N ALA A 171 17.79 13.24 33.41
CA ALA A 171 17.44 13.12 34.83
C ALA A 171 18.60 13.43 35.79
N LYS A 172 19.86 13.39 35.34
CA LYS A 172 21.05 13.69 36.16
C LYS A 172 21.62 15.10 35.99
N VAL A 173 21.18 15.90 35.01
CA VAL A 173 21.59 17.32 34.89
C VAL A 173 20.95 18.13 36.02
N GLN A 174 19.72 17.81 36.41
CA GLN A 174 19.03 18.47 37.53
C GLN A 174 19.69 18.20 38.89
N THR A 175 20.34 17.05 39.10
CA THR A 175 21.12 16.78 40.32
C THR A 175 22.45 17.56 40.40
N LEU A 176 22.97 18.07 39.28
CA LEU A 176 24.20 18.88 39.26
C LEU A 176 23.93 20.39 39.46
N GLN A 177 22.70 20.86 39.22
CA GLN A 177 22.34 22.29 39.33
C GLN A 177 21.78 22.71 40.70
N SER A 178 21.49 21.79 41.62
CA SER A 178 20.99 22.14 42.97
C SER A 178 22.10 22.39 44.02
N GLY A 179 23.36 22.57 43.57
CA GLY A 179 24.55 22.65 44.42
C GLY A 179 25.10 24.06 44.69
N SER A 180 24.27 25.12 44.75
CA SER A 180 24.74 26.45 45.18
C SER A 180 23.64 27.21 45.92
N GLY A 181 23.78 27.34 47.26
CA GLY A 181 22.96 28.26 48.07
C GLY A 181 22.60 27.80 49.49
N LYS A 182 23.51 28.03 50.45
CA LYS A 182 23.35 28.35 51.90
C LYS A 182 22.24 27.69 52.77
N GLY A 183 22.68 27.09 53.90
CA GLY A 183 22.15 27.46 55.23
C GLY A 183 21.41 26.40 56.08
N THR A 184 22.16 25.72 56.95
CA THR A 184 21.85 25.33 58.36
C THR A 184 20.46 24.80 58.75
N SER A 185 20.42 23.52 59.16
CA SER A 185 20.06 23.00 60.52
C SER A 185 19.36 21.63 60.46
N ALA A 186 19.59 20.85 61.51
CA ALA A 186 19.60 19.38 61.53
C ALA A 186 18.23 18.69 61.70
N SER A 187 18.10 17.47 61.17
CA SER A 187 17.56 16.33 61.95
C SER A 187 17.97 14.97 61.34
N LYS A 188 18.18 14.00 62.24
CA LYS A 188 18.77 12.66 62.05
C LYS A 188 17.91 11.71 61.21
N GLY A 189 18.59 10.80 60.48
CA GLY A 189 18.00 9.57 59.94
C GLY A 189 19.00 8.74 59.13
N SER A 190 19.94 8.07 59.81
CA SER A 190 20.84 7.08 59.20
C SER A 190 20.06 5.80 58.86
N SER A 191 20.10 5.34 57.61
CA SER A 191 20.79 4.08 57.29
C SER A 191 20.60 3.60 55.84
N LYS A 192 21.68 3.01 55.33
CA LYS A 192 21.84 2.20 54.11
C LYS A 192 21.96 2.97 52.80
N GLY A 193 23.19 3.46 52.61
CA GLY A 193 23.75 3.64 51.28
C GLY A 193 23.77 2.32 50.50
N VAL A 194 23.26 2.41 49.28
CA VAL A 194 23.78 1.64 48.15
C VAL A 194 24.39 2.69 47.22
N ILE A 195 25.71 2.72 47.17
CA ILE A 195 26.45 3.45 46.15
C ILE A 195 26.11 2.76 44.83
N ASP A 196 25.19 3.35 44.07
CA ASP A 196 24.76 2.85 42.77
C ASP A 196 25.83 3.17 41.70
N ASN A 197 26.93 2.41 41.74
CA ASN A 197 27.98 2.39 40.72
C ASN A 197 27.50 1.79 39.38
N SER A 198 26.22 1.43 39.22
CA SER A 198 25.64 0.95 37.95
C SER A 198 25.15 2.09 37.02
N GLN A 199 25.06 3.32 37.54
CA GLN A 199 24.58 4.51 36.83
C GLN A 199 25.45 5.01 35.65
N PRO A 200 26.82 4.98 35.68
CA PRO A 200 27.61 5.45 34.55
C PRO A 200 27.51 4.52 33.33
N PHE A 201 27.36 3.21 33.54
CA PHE A 201 27.18 2.24 32.46
C PHE A 201 25.83 2.42 31.76
N GLN A 202 24.76 2.68 32.51
CA GLN A 202 23.44 2.99 31.93
C GLN A 202 23.43 4.29 31.12
N LYS A 203 24.20 5.31 31.55
CA LYS A 203 24.32 6.57 30.80
C LYS A 203 25.13 6.40 29.51
N ASN A 204 26.28 5.73 29.59
CA ASN A 204 27.11 5.45 28.41
C ASN A 204 26.33 4.57 27.43
N GLY A 205 25.59 3.57 27.92
CA GLY A 205 24.70 2.74 27.11
C GLY A 205 23.55 3.52 26.46
N ALA A 206 22.90 4.44 27.19
CA ALA A 206 21.83 5.28 26.62
C ALA A 206 22.33 6.24 25.54
N VAL A 207 23.54 6.80 25.70
CA VAL A 207 24.16 7.65 24.68
C VAL A 207 24.56 6.84 23.45
N VAL A 208 25.13 5.65 23.62
CA VAL A 208 25.44 4.73 22.51
C VAL A 208 24.17 4.32 21.77
N LEU A 209 23.07 4.03 22.47
CA LEU A 209 21.77 3.71 21.86
C LEU A 209 21.17 4.90 21.08
N LEU A 210 21.32 6.14 21.57
CA LEU A 210 20.90 7.33 20.84
C LEU A 210 21.72 7.55 19.56
N LEU A 211 23.05 7.38 19.64
CA LEU A 211 23.92 7.46 18.48
C LEU A 211 23.62 6.34 17.47
N GLY A 212 23.34 5.13 17.95
CA GLY A 212 22.90 4.00 17.12
C GLY A 212 21.58 4.28 16.41
N ALA A 213 20.59 4.83 17.11
CA ALA A 213 19.31 5.24 16.51
C ALA A 213 19.50 6.33 15.45
N PHE A 214 20.37 7.32 15.71
CA PHE A 214 20.70 8.36 14.74
C PHE A 214 21.41 7.80 13.50
N TYR A 215 22.36 6.88 13.68
CA TYR A 215 23.04 6.19 12.60
C TYR A 215 22.06 5.41 11.71
N LEU A 216 21.16 4.65 12.33
CA LEU A 216 20.14 3.87 11.65
C LEU A 216 19.19 4.74 10.81
N LEU A 217 18.74 5.87 11.35
CA LEU A 217 17.92 6.84 10.61
C LEU A 217 18.69 7.49 9.45
N SER A 218 19.98 7.76 9.65
CA SER A 218 20.85 8.30 8.60
C SER A 218 21.04 7.29 7.45
N ARG A 219 21.23 6.00 7.79
CA ARG A 219 21.30 4.91 6.79
C ARG A 219 19.99 4.74 6.03
N TYR A 220 18.86 4.88 6.71
CA TYR A 220 17.53 4.85 6.07
C TYR A 220 17.38 5.97 5.02
N ALA A 221 17.80 7.20 5.34
CA ALA A 221 17.74 8.31 4.38
C ALA A 221 18.62 8.05 3.15
N ILE A 222 19.86 7.59 3.34
CA ILE A 222 20.77 7.24 2.23
C ILE A 222 20.16 6.14 1.35
N HIS A 223 19.58 5.11 1.97
CA HIS A 223 18.93 4.02 1.26
C HIS A 223 17.75 4.51 0.42
N CYS A 224 16.86 5.34 0.98
CA CYS A 224 15.73 5.91 0.25
C CYS A 224 16.18 6.72 -0.97
N THR A 225 17.23 7.54 -0.82
CA THR A 225 17.80 8.31 -1.93
C THR A 225 18.36 7.40 -3.02
N TRP A 226 19.11 6.37 -2.64
CA TRP A 226 19.68 5.41 -3.59
C TRP A 226 18.60 4.62 -4.35
N VAL A 227 17.62 4.06 -3.63
CA VAL A 227 16.50 3.32 -4.23
C VAL A 227 15.71 4.21 -5.20
N THR A 228 15.42 5.45 -4.80
CA THR A 228 14.69 6.39 -5.65
C THR A 228 15.46 6.72 -6.93
N SER A 229 16.77 6.95 -6.81
CA SER A 229 17.65 7.34 -7.93
C SER A 229 17.94 6.21 -8.92
N GLU A 230 18.08 4.97 -8.44
CA GLU A 230 18.52 3.86 -9.30
C GLU A 230 17.37 2.99 -9.78
N ALA A 231 16.32 2.77 -8.97
CA ALA A 231 15.25 1.85 -9.31
C ALA A 231 14.00 2.57 -9.85
N TYR A 232 13.49 3.55 -9.12
CA TYR A 232 12.18 4.15 -9.42
C TYR A 232 12.23 5.31 -10.42
N SER A 233 13.38 5.99 -10.59
CA SER A 233 13.52 7.08 -11.57
C SER A 233 13.98 6.59 -12.95
N SER A 234 13.19 5.69 -13.57
CA SER A 234 13.41 5.21 -14.94
C SER A 234 12.19 5.51 -15.83
N PRO A 235 12.36 6.23 -16.97
CA PRO A 235 11.26 6.45 -17.91
C PRO A 235 10.97 5.17 -18.72
N SER A 236 9.70 4.86 -18.93
CA SER A 236 9.26 3.69 -19.71
C SER A 236 9.14 3.94 -21.22
N ILE A 237 8.99 5.21 -21.64
CA ILE A 237 8.86 5.59 -23.06
C ILE A 237 10.22 5.67 -23.76
N VAL A 238 11.26 6.06 -23.02
CA VAL A 238 12.59 6.30 -23.55
C VAL A 238 13.53 5.31 -22.89
N LEU A 239 14.04 4.37 -23.66
CA LEU A 239 14.91 3.32 -23.14
C LEU A 239 16.34 3.88 -23.08
N ALA A 240 16.98 3.76 -21.92
CA ALA A 240 18.37 4.16 -21.75
C ALA A 240 19.24 2.92 -21.54
N ALA A 241 20.21 2.72 -22.43
CA ALA A 241 21.24 1.71 -22.27
C ALA A 241 22.59 2.37 -21.95
N ARG A 242 23.45 1.64 -21.24
CA ARG A 242 24.84 2.01 -21.03
C ARG A 242 25.69 1.26 -22.04
N GLY A 243 26.37 1.98 -22.93
CA GLY A 243 27.32 1.39 -23.86
C GLY A 243 28.57 0.86 -23.15
N ALA A 244 29.37 0.06 -23.85
CA ALA A 244 30.57 -0.60 -23.30
C ALA A 244 31.59 0.38 -22.66
N HIS A 245 31.59 1.65 -23.08
CA HIS A 245 32.46 2.71 -22.57
C HIS A 245 31.78 3.65 -21.56
N GLY A 246 30.63 3.27 -20.99
CA GLY A 246 29.90 4.07 -20.01
C GLY A 246 29.10 5.25 -20.59
N GLN A 247 29.10 5.42 -21.92
CA GLN A 247 28.26 6.39 -22.61
C GLN A 247 26.79 5.98 -22.49
N ARG A 248 25.91 6.95 -22.18
CA ARG A 248 24.46 6.73 -22.14
C ARG A 248 23.92 6.81 -23.56
N VAL A 249 23.48 5.68 -24.10
CA VAL A 249 22.75 5.60 -25.36
C VAL A 249 21.26 5.63 -25.04
N ILE A 250 20.53 6.49 -25.75
CA ILE A 250 19.10 6.66 -25.57
C ILE A 250 18.42 6.14 -26.82
N PHE A 251 17.58 5.12 -26.68
CA PHE A 251 16.71 4.62 -27.73
C PHE A 251 15.34 5.26 -27.58
N ASP A 252 14.86 5.82 -28.69
CA ASP A 252 13.63 6.61 -28.71
C ASP A 252 12.62 6.12 -29.76
N ASP A 253 12.67 4.81 -30.01
CA ASP A 253 12.00 4.17 -31.12
C ASP A 253 10.47 4.24 -30.95
N TYR A 254 9.96 4.22 -29.72
CA TYR A 254 8.54 4.41 -29.42
C TYR A 254 8.03 5.77 -29.91
N ARG A 255 8.72 6.87 -29.55
CA ARG A 255 8.28 8.21 -29.95
C ARG A 255 8.41 8.40 -31.45
N GLU A 256 9.47 7.89 -32.06
CA GLU A 256 9.65 7.93 -33.51
C GLU A 256 8.52 7.19 -34.25
N ALA A 257 8.22 5.95 -33.85
CA ALA A 257 7.16 5.14 -34.45
C ALA A 257 5.78 5.80 -34.28
N TYR A 258 5.45 6.28 -33.08
CA TYR A 258 4.18 7.00 -32.86
C TYR A 258 4.11 8.31 -33.64
N PHE A 259 5.22 9.01 -33.80
CA PHE A 259 5.27 10.24 -34.58
C PHE A 259 5.09 10.00 -36.08
N TRP A 260 5.73 8.94 -36.61
CA TRP A 260 5.51 8.48 -37.99
C TRP A 260 4.03 8.13 -38.21
N LEU A 261 3.45 7.34 -37.31
CA LEU A 261 2.05 6.96 -37.36
C LEU A 261 1.14 8.20 -37.40
N ARG A 262 1.47 9.23 -36.61
CA ARG A 262 0.72 10.48 -36.55
C ARG A 262 0.80 11.31 -37.83
N GLN A 263 1.94 11.36 -38.50
CA GLN A 263 2.16 12.24 -39.65
C GLN A 263 1.83 11.58 -41.00
N ASN A 264 1.99 10.26 -41.10
CA ASN A 264 2.03 9.58 -42.39
C ASN A 264 0.81 8.69 -42.69
N THR A 265 -0.14 8.59 -41.76
CA THR A 265 -1.37 7.81 -41.94
C THR A 265 -2.62 8.69 -41.99
N ALA A 266 -3.72 8.18 -42.52
CA ALA A 266 -4.99 8.88 -42.52
C ALA A 266 -5.49 9.16 -41.09
N PRO A 267 -6.23 10.26 -40.83
CA PRO A 267 -6.68 10.63 -39.49
C PRO A 267 -7.69 9.64 -38.88
N ASP A 268 -8.40 8.91 -39.72
CA ASP A 268 -9.37 7.86 -39.36
C ASP A 268 -8.77 6.45 -39.32
N ALA A 269 -7.48 6.31 -39.61
CA ALA A 269 -6.80 5.02 -39.61
C ALA A 269 -6.89 4.33 -38.24
N LYS A 270 -7.24 3.04 -38.26
CA LYS A 270 -7.40 2.20 -37.07
C LYS A 270 -6.19 1.31 -36.87
N VAL A 271 -5.61 1.40 -35.68
CA VAL A 271 -4.40 0.67 -35.30
C VAL A 271 -4.76 -0.44 -34.33
N MET A 272 -4.40 -1.67 -34.68
CA MET A 272 -4.47 -2.83 -33.81
C MET A 272 -3.12 -3.03 -33.11
N SER A 273 -3.15 -3.09 -31.79
CA SER A 273 -2.00 -3.38 -30.93
C SER A 273 -2.48 -4.18 -29.72
N TRP A 274 -1.54 -4.67 -28.91
CA TRP A 274 -1.88 -5.16 -27.58
C TRP A 274 -2.44 -4.03 -26.68
N TRP A 275 -3.21 -4.41 -25.65
CA TRP A 275 -3.98 -3.48 -24.82
C TRP A 275 -3.08 -2.53 -24.00
N ASP A 276 -1.85 -2.94 -23.70
CA ASP A 276 -0.88 -2.14 -22.95
C ASP A 276 -0.58 -0.79 -23.62
N TYR A 277 -0.44 -0.78 -24.95
CA TYR A 277 -0.03 0.39 -25.73
C TYR A 277 -1.19 1.32 -26.12
N GLY A 278 -2.45 0.92 -25.89
CA GLY A 278 -3.62 1.65 -26.40
C GLY A 278 -3.62 3.13 -26.03
N TYR A 279 -3.39 3.46 -24.75
CA TYR A 279 -3.29 4.86 -24.32
C TYR A 279 -2.10 5.61 -24.91
N GLN A 280 -0.97 4.94 -25.13
CA GLN A 280 0.22 5.57 -25.71
C GLN A 280 -0.01 5.94 -27.17
N ILE A 281 -0.62 5.03 -27.94
CA ILE A 281 -0.96 5.25 -29.35
C ILE A 281 -1.99 6.38 -29.48
N THR A 282 -3.03 6.41 -28.66
CA THR A 282 -4.02 7.50 -28.69
C THR A 282 -3.38 8.84 -28.30
N ALA A 283 -2.54 8.88 -27.26
CA ALA A 283 -1.95 10.13 -26.78
C ALA A 283 -0.84 10.69 -27.70
N MET A 284 0.06 9.84 -28.18
CA MET A 284 1.23 10.25 -28.99
C MET A 284 0.98 10.15 -30.49
N GLY A 285 0.40 9.02 -30.93
CA GLY A 285 0.08 8.75 -32.32
C GLY A 285 -1.19 9.46 -32.82
N ASN A 286 -2.09 9.87 -31.91
CA ASN A 286 -3.37 10.51 -32.25
C ASN A 286 -4.14 9.70 -33.32
N ARG A 287 -4.32 8.40 -33.06
CA ARG A 287 -5.05 7.46 -33.92
C ARG A 287 -6.04 6.62 -33.11
N THR A 288 -7.02 6.09 -33.83
CA THR A 288 -8.04 5.21 -33.28
C THR A 288 -7.41 3.86 -32.98
N VAL A 289 -7.63 3.36 -31.75
CA VAL A 289 -7.14 2.04 -31.31
C VAL A 289 -8.30 1.06 -31.18
N ILE A 290 -8.06 -0.20 -31.51
CA ILE A 290 -9.07 -1.26 -31.37
C ILE A 290 -9.25 -1.64 -29.89
N VAL A 291 -8.16 -1.77 -29.14
CA VAL A 291 -8.19 -2.16 -27.72
C VAL A 291 -7.43 -1.13 -26.88
N ASP A 292 -7.91 -0.89 -25.66
CA ASP A 292 -7.32 0.03 -24.69
C ASP A 292 -6.93 -0.65 -23.36
N ASN A 293 -6.19 0.08 -22.54
CA ASN A 293 -5.68 -0.40 -21.25
C ASN A 293 -6.77 -0.40 -20.14
N ASN A 294 -7.99 0.08 -20.43
CA ASN A 294 -9.08 0.06 -19.45
C ASN A 294 -9.65 -1.36 -19.24
N THR A 295 -9.52 -2.23 -20.24
CA THR A 295 -9.88 -3.65 -20.18
C THR A 295 -11.31 -3.96 -19.71
N TRP A 296 -12.28 -3.12 -20.12
CA TRP A 296 -13.67 -3.27 -19.70
C TRP A 296 -14.43 -4.38 -20.46
N ASN A 297 -14.01 -4.70 -21.68
CA ASN A 297 -14.61 -5.73 -22.53
C ASN A 297 -13.59 -6.85 -22.85
N ASN A 298 -13.62 -7.91 -22.05
CA ASN A 298 -12.70 -9.04 -22.19
C ASN A 298 -12.86 -9.80 -23.52
N THR A 299 -14.07 -9.87 -24.06
CA THR A 299 -14.33 -10.55 -25.33
C THR A 299 -13.62 -9.86 -26.48
N HIS A 300 -13.60 -8.53 -26.47
CA HIS A 300 -12.91 -7.74 -27.49
C HIS A 300 -11.38 -7.95 -27.46
N ILE A 301 -10.80 -8.01 -26.25
CA ILE A 301 -9.38 -8.31 -26.06
C ILE A 301 -9.07 -9.73 -26.54
N ALA A 302 -9.94 -10.69 -26.22
CA ALA A 302 -9.77 -12.08 -26.67
C ALA A 302 -9.82 -12.20 -28.20
N THR A 303 -10.64 -11.40 -28.88
CA THR A 303 -10.65 -11.35 -30.36
C THR A 303 -9.32 -10.85 -30.92
N VAL A 304 -8.75 -9.77 -30.36
CA VAL A 304 -7.42 -9.27 -30.77
C VAL A 304 -6.32 -10.27 -30.44
N GLY A 305 -6.36 -10.90 -29.26
CA GLY A 305 -5.43 -11.97 -28.90
C GLY A 305 -5.51 -13.15 -29.87
N ARG A 306 -6.72 -13.57 -30.25
CA ARG A 306 -6.90 -14.60 -31.28
C ARG A 306 -6.30 -14.19 -32.61
N ALA A 307 -6.52 -12.95 -33.06
CA ALA A 307 -5.94 -12.45 -34.31
C ALA A 307 -4.40 -12.42 -34.27
N MET A 308 -3.80 -12.12 -33.12
CA MET A 308 -2.34 -12.11 -32.96
C MET A 308 -1.72 -13.50 -32.77
N SER A 309 -2.51 -14.51 -32.42
CA SER A 309 -2.03 -15.88 -32.14
C SER A 309 -2.50 -16.94 -33.15
N SER A 310 -3.22 -16.56 -34.21
CA SER A 310 -3.71 -17.47 -35.24
C SER A 310 -2.85 -17.42 -36.51
N TYR A 311 -3.05 -18.37 -37.42
CA TYR A 311 -2.48 -18.31 -38.76
C TYR A 311 -3.00 -17.08 -39.53
N GLU A 312 -2.25 -16.66 -40.56
CA GLU A 312 -2.51 -15.42 -41.30
C GLU A 312 -3.89 -15.40 -41.97
N ASP A 313 -4.39 -16.54 -42.42
CA ASP A 313 -5.71 -16.69 -43.02
C ASP A 313 -6.84 -16.38 -42.03
N GLU A 314 -6.83 -17.01 -40.85
CA GLU A 314 -7.79 -16.71 -39.78
C GLU A 314 -7.62 -15.29 -39.23
N ALA A 315 -6.38 -14.83 -39.06
CA ALA A 315 -6.08 -13.51 -38.52
C ALA A 315 -6.59 -12.40 -39.45
N TYR A 316 -6.41 -12.58 -40.76
CA TYR A 316 -6.83 -11.62 -41.78
C TYR A 316 -8.35 -11.43 -41.80
N ASP A 317 -9.12 -12.52 -41.69
CA ASP A 317 -10.59 -12.44 -41.62
C ASP A 317 -11.05 -11.66 -40.38
N ILE A 318 -10.40 -11.90 -39.23
CA ILE A 318 -10.70 -11.17 -37.99
C ILE A 318 -10.35 -9.68 -38.14
N MET A 319 -9.15 -9.35 -38.63
CA MET A 319 -8.72 -7.96 -38.84
C MET A 319 -9.64 -7.21 -39.80
N ARG A 320 -10.10 -7.88 -40.86
CA ARG A 320 -11.06 -7.31 -41.82
C ARG A 320 -12.43 -7.07 -41.20
N SER A 321 -12.89 -7.95 -40.31
CA SER A 321 -14.16 -7.76 -39.59
C SER A 321 -14.12 -6.57 -38.62
N LEU A 322 -12.93 -6.23 -38.11
CA LEU A 322 -12.68 -5.11 -37.20
C LEU A 322 -12.28 -3.82 -37.93
N ASP A 323 -12.17 -3.86 -39.26
CA ASP A 323 -11.79 -2.73 -40.12
C ASP A 323 -10.44 -2.11 -39.71
N VAL A 324 -9.43 -2.97 -39.50
CA VAL A 324 -8.08 -2.59 -39.10
C VAL A 324 -7.24 -2.19 -40.31
N ASP A 325 -6.57 -1.03 -40.23
CA ASP A 325 -5.68 -0.52 -41.29
C ASP A 325 -4.21 -0.83 -41.02
N TYR A 326 -3.78 -0.73 -39.76
CA TYR A 326 -2.38 -0.92 -39.35
C TYR A 326 -2.29 -1.83 -38.14
N VAL A 327 -1.23 -2.63 -38.07
CA VAL A 327 -0.88 -3.46 -36.92
C VAL A 327 0.44 -2.97 -36.34
N LEU A 328 0.48 -2.72 -35.03
CA LEU A 328 1.68 -2.32 -34.30
C LEU A 328 2.10 -3.46 -33.38
N VAL A 329 3.34 -3.92 -33.55
CA VAL A 329 3.99 -4.95 -32.73
C VAL A 329 5.35 -4.43 -32.29
N VAL A 330 5.66 -4.57 -31.00
CA VAL A 330 6.95 -4.21 -30.41
C VAL A 330 7.86 -5.42 -30.43
N PHE A 331 8.99 -5.29 -31.14
CA PHE A 331 10.01 -6.34 -31.22
C PHE A 331 11.33 -5.88 -30.58
N GLY A 332 11.76 -6.61 -29.55
CA GLY A 332 12.93 -6.28 -28.73
C GLY A 332 14.20 -7.04 -29.08
N GLY A 333 14.18 -7.95 -30.06
CA GLY A 333 15.26 -8.93 -30.27
C GLY A 333 16.62 -8.32 -30.65
N VAL A 334 16.64 -7.16 -31.30
CA VAL A 334 17.90 -6.48 -31.68
C VAL A 334 18.50 -5.72 -30.49
N THR A 335 17.67 -5.07 -29.69
CA THR A 335 18.10 -4.25 -28.56
C THR A 335 18.27 -5.05 -27.26
N GLY A 336 17.78 -6.30 -27.24
CA GLY A 336 17.74 -7.12 -26.03
C GLY A 336 16.65 -6.66 -25.04
N TYR A 337 15.57 -6.04 -25.55
CA TYR A 337 14.48 -5.55 -24.72
C TYR A 337 13.60 -6.72 -24.26
N SER A 338 13.46 -6.88 -22.94
CA SER A 338 12.79 -8.03 -22.32
C SER A 338 11.26 -7.94 -22.27
N SER A 339 10.69 -6.78 -22.61
CA SER A 339 9.24 -6.53 -22.52
C SER A 339 8.65 -6.30 -23.91
N ASP A 340 9.04 -7.15 -24.86
CA ASP A 340 8.49 -7.20 -26.20
C ASP A 340 7.25 -8.10 -26.28
N ASP A 341 6.53 -8.03 -27.40
CA ASP A 341 5.24 -8.73 -27.58
C ASP A 341 5.37 -10.26 -27.72
N ILE A 342 6.59 -10.79 -27.70
CA ILE A 342 6.86 -12.23 -27.79
C ILE A 342 6.85 -12.90 -26.41
N ASN A 343 7.18 -12.17 -25.34
CA ASN A 343 7.33 -12.68 -23.97
C ASN A 343 6.04 -12.62 -23.16
#